data_AF-A0A7S3HE76-F1
#
_entry.id   AF-A0A7S3HE76-F1
#
_cell.length_a   1.000
_cell.length_b   1.000
_cell.length_c   1.000
_cell.angle_alpha   90.00
_cell.angle_beta   90.00
_cell.angle_gamma   90.00
#
_symmetry.space_group_name_H-M   'P 1'
#
loop_
_entity.id
_entity.type
_entity.pdbx_description
1 polymer ?
#
loop_
_entity_poly.entity_id
_entity_poly.type
_entity_poly.pdbx_seq_one_letter_code
_entity_poly.pdbx_strand_id
1 'polypeptide(L)'
;AADAEDCENAETGDQRGSSSLRKHDLCHRWALWVHQRPGSQKGVAWGETQRMVHEFGTAEDFWCMFHYSYPPSKLENVDYSLFKHGCSPAWEDPMFKNGGRWVIKLEKVKAQSLDDLWLSLSLALIGEAFIDCGGELVCGAIVSVRSRASKIALWLSAAKDEKKVMAIGREYRNVLASTPQLQELATKELTFEDFRKQAVTFSLSRPHGTESSGGVFQ
;
A
#
# COMPACT_ATOMS: atom_id res chain seq x y z
N ALA A 1 9.68 54.94 -19.11
CA ALA A 1 10.07 54.32 -17.84
C ALA A 1 9.10 54.87 -16.80
N ALA A 2 7.91 54.25 -16.75
CA ALA A 2 7.59 53.12 -15.89
C ALA A 2 7.24 53.63 -14.49
N ASP A 3 5.93 53.73 -14.31
CA ASP A 3 5.18 54.13 -13.13
C ASP A 3 5.55 53.27 -11.91
N ALA A 4 5.74 53.93 -10.76
CA ALA A 4 5.80 53.29 -9.46
C ALA A 4 4.45 53.50 -8.77
N GLU A 5 3.64 52.45 -8.73
CA GLU A 5 2.41 52.40 -7.93
C GLU A 5 2.79 52.16 -6.47
N ASP A 6 2.61 53.18 -5.63
CA ASP A 6 2.51 53.01 -4.18
C ASP A 6 1.14 52.39 -3.87
N CYS A 7 1.14 51.17 -3.34
CA CYS A 7 -0.06 50.54 -2.78
C CYS A 7 0.08 50.50 -1.26
N GLU A 8 -0.55 51.45 -0.59
CA GLU A 8 -0.67 51.52 0.86
C GLU A 8 -1.40 50.27 1.41
N ASN A 9 -0.72 49.52 2.26
CA ASN A 9 -1.27 48.41 3.03
C ASN A 9 -2.26 48.94 4.07
N ALA A 10 -3.56 48.68 3.86
CA ALA A 10 -4.57 48.80 4.90
C ALA A 10 -4.68 47.46 5.65
N GLU A 11 -4.10 47.40 6.85
CA GLU A 11 -4.25 46.28 7.78
C GLU A 11 -5.69 46.21 8.31
N THR A 12 -6.54 45.39 7.69
CA THR A 12 -7.79 44.94 8.31
C THR A 12 -7.51 43.77 9.24
N GLY A 13 -7.71 44.01 10.54
CA GLY A 13 -7.51 43.06 11.62
C GLY A 13 -8.25 41.73 11.41
N ASP A 14 -7.47 40.65 11.38
CA ASP A 14 -7.95 39.28 11.34
C ASP A 14 -8.57 38.90 12.70
N GLN A 15 -9.89 38.85 12.75
CA GLN A 15 -10.60 38.20 13.85
C GLN A 15 -10.27 36.71 13.80
N ARG A 16 -9.30 36.27 14.60
CA ARG A 16 -9.03 34.85 14.89
C ARG A 16 -10.23 34.21 15.60
N GLY A 17 -11.28 33.93 14.85
CA GLY A 17 -12.20 32.85 15.15
C GLY A 17 -11.42 31.54 15.00
N SER A 18 -11.38 30.72 16.06
CA SER A 18 -10.90 29.35 15.96
C SER A 18 -11.87 28.58 15.06
N SER A 19 -11.71 28.70 13.74
CA SER A 19 -12.25 27.72 12.82
C SER A 19 -11.42 26.47 13.04
N SER A 20 -11.95 25.49 13.77
CA SER A 20 -11.44 24.14 13.67
C SER A 20 -11.34 23.80 12.18
N LEU A 21 -10.12 23.68 11.65
CA LEU A 21 -9.90 23.31 10.25
C LEU A 21 -10.71 22.03 10.00
N ARG A 22 -11.69 22.09 9.08
CA ARG A 22 -12.51 20.93 8.74
C ARG A 22 -11.58 19.88 8.15
N LYS A 23 -11.52 18.72 8.80
CA LYS A 23 -10.79 17.56 8.32
C LYS A 23 -11.59 16.84 7.23
N HIS A 24 -10.90 16.14 6.33
CA HIS A 24 -11.50 15.39 5.24
C HIS A 24 -11.67 13.92 5.63
N ASP A 25 -12.91 13.49 5.86
CA ASP A 25 -13.22 12.11 6.22
C ASP A 25 -12.88 11.13 5.08
N LEU A 26 -12.31 9.99 5.46
CA LEU A 26 -12.05 8.87 4.55
C LEU A 26 -13.28 7.95 4.48
N CYS A 27 -13.40 7.20 3.38
CA CYS A 27 -14.46 6.20 3.22
C CYS A 27 -14.42 5.11 4.31
N HIS A 28 -13.21 4.76 4.73
CA HIS A 28 -12.94 3.80 5.79
C HIS A 28 -11.95 4.37 6.81
N ARG A 29 -12.09 3.92 8.06
CA ARG A 29 -11.04 4.10 9.07
C ARG A 29 -9.93 3.09 8.82
N TRP A 30 -8.70 3.48 9.09
CA TRP A 30 -7.51 2.68 8.84
C TRP A 30 -6.62 2.64 10.07
N ALA A 31 -5.87 1.56 10.22
CA ALA A 31 -4.93 1.33 11.30
C ALA A 31 -3.56 0.97 10.75
N LEU A 32 -2.53 1.66 11.26
CA LEU A 32 -1.13 1.30 11.05
C LEU A 32 -0.73 0.24 12.08
N TRP A 33 -0.14 -0.84 11.59
CA TRP A 33 0.39 -1.92 12.41
C TRP A 33 1.87 -2.14 12.12
N VAL A 34 2.61 -2.47 13.17
CA VAL A 34 4.03 -2.78 13.09
C VAL A 34 4.29 -4.09 13.80
N HIS A 35 4.98 -4.98 13.10
CA HIS A 35 5.49 -6.22 13.66
C HIS A 35 6.99 -6.32 13.42
N GLN A 36 7.74 -6.16 14.50
CA GLN A 36 9.18 -6.34 14.47
C GLN A 36 9.50 -7.78 14.86
N ARG A 37 10.21 -8.50 13.99
CA ARG A 37 10.69 -9.85 14.31
C ARG A 37 11.96 -9.72 15.15
N PRO A 38 11.94 -10.10 16.44
CA PRO A 38 13.18 -10.13 17.22
C PRO A 38 14.11 -11.17 16.60
N GLY A 39 15.38 -10.83 16.41
CA GLY A 39 16.38 -11.74 15.83
C GLY A 39 16.60 -13.04 16.62
N SER A 40 16.07 -13.15 17.84
CA SER A 40 16.21 -14.33 18.70
C SER A 40 15.19 -14.36 19.85
N GLN A 41 13.90 -14.46 19.57
CA GLN A 41 12.89 -14.83 20.58
C GLN A 41 12.10 -16.05 20.07
N LYS A 42 12.54 -17.24 20.50
CA LYS A 42 11.78 -18.48 20.31
C LYS A 42 10.58 -18.44 21.28
N GLY A 43 9.36 -18.54 20.76
CA GLY A 43 8.19 -18.92 21.56
C GLY A 43 7.02 -17.93 21.67
N VAL A 44 7.05 -16.75 21.02
CA VAL A 44 5.89 -15.84 20.99
C VAL A 44 5.04 -16.12 19.74
N ALA A 45 3.72 -16.23 19.90
CA ALA A 45 2.80 -16.48 18.78
C ALA A 45 2.80 -15.28 17.81
N TRP A 46 2.67 -15.55 16.50
CA TRP A 46 2.71 -14.52 15.45
C TRP A 46 1.75 -13.35 15.71
N GLY A 47 0.51 -13.65 16.14
CA GLY A 47 -0.51 -12.64 16.45
C GLY A 47 -0.14 -11.68 17.59
N GLU A 48 0.63 -12.14 18.60
CA GLU A 48 0.98 -11.34 19.79
C GLU A 48 2.10 -10.32 19.53
N THR A 49 2.74 -10.44 18.37
CA THR A 49 3.88 -9.60 17.98
C THR A 49 3.50 -8.49 16.99
N GLN A 50 2.25 -8.46 16.53
CA GLN A 50 1.67 -7.37 15.74
C GLN A 50 1.14 -6.30 16.69
N ARG A 51 1.60 -5.06 16.55
CA ARG A 51 1.14 -3.94 17.38
C ARG A 51 0.44 -2.91 16.52
N MET A 52 -0.79 -2.58 16.86
CA MET A 52 -1.46 -1.40 16.31
C MET A 52 -0.77 -0.16 16.89
N VAL A 53 -0.25 0.70 16.02
CA VAL A 53 0.51 1.90 16.40
C VAL A 53 -0.40 3.12 16.38
N HIS A 54 -1.25 3.24 15.36
CA HIS A 54 -2.11 4.39 15.17
C HIS A 54 -3.36 4.02 14.39
N GLU A 55 -4.46 4.69 14.68
CA GLU A 55 -5.72 4.58 13.95
C GLU A 55 -6.17 5.97 13.52
N PHE A 56 -6.67 6.10 12.29
CA PHE A 56 -7.11 7.36 11.73
C PHE A 56 -8.36 7.20 10.85
N GLY A 57 -9.11 8.29 10.70
CA GLY A 57 -10.31 8.34 9.88
C GLY A 57 -10.35 9.52 8.89
N THR A 58 -9.33 10.37 8.87
CA THR A 58 -9.28 11.54 7.98
C THR A 58 -7.96 11.59 7.21
N ALA A 59 -7.96 12.31 6.09
CA ALA A 59 -6.77 12.48 5.24
C ALA A 59 -5.63 13.23 5.96
N GLU A 60 -5.97 14.21 6.81
CA GLU A 60 -4.99 14.95 7.62
C GLU A 60 -4.35 14.05 8.65
N ASP A 61 -5.13 13.22 9.33
CA ASP A 61 -4.60 12.29 10.33
C ASP A 61 -3.71 11.23 9.69
N PHE A 62 -4.02 10.80 8.46
CA PHE A 62 -3.10 10.00 7.65
C PHE A 62 -1.76 10.71 7.43
N TRP A 63 -1.77 11.96 6.97
CA TRP A 63 -0.54 12.70 6.70
C TRP A 63 0.27 13.00 7.97
N CYS A 64 -0.40 13.33 9.09
CA CYS A 64 0.25 13.45 10.38
C CYS A 64 0.92 12.15 10.79
N MET A 65 0.20 11.03 10.74
CA MET A 65 0.75 9.71 11.05
C MET A 65 1.94 9.38 10.14
N PHE A 66 1.79 9.55 8.83
CA PHE A 66 2.82 9.21 7.85
C PHE A 66 4.09 10.04 8.08
N HIS A 67 3.95 11.35 8.31
CA HIS A 67 5.08 12.27 8.52
C HIS A 67 5.88 11.97 9.79
N TYR A 68 5.21 11.63 10.90
CA TYR A 68 5.88 11.38 12.18
C TYR A 68 6.29 9.92 12.38
N SER A 69 5.86 9.01 11.51
CA SER A 69 6.28 7.62 11.53
C SER A 69 7.64 7.40 10.85
N TYR A 70 8.39 6.40 11.30
CA TYR A 70 9.56 5.96 10.55
C TYR A 70 9.12 5.31 9.23
N PRO A 71 9.71 5.70 8.08
CA PRO A 71 9.43 5.03 6.84
C PRO A 71 9.97 3.59 6.85
N PRO A 72 9.38 2.67 6.05
CA PRO A 72 9.78 1.27 6.04
C PRO A 72 11.28 1.04 5.81
N SER A 73 11.93 1.86 4.98
CA SER A 73 13.36 1.73 4.68
C SER A 73 14.29 1.93 5.87
N LYS A 74 13.83 2.60 6.93
CA LYS A 74 14.60 2.84 8.17
C LYS A 74 14.41 1.76 9.22
N LEU A 75 13.59 0.74 8.93
CA LEU A 75 13.25 -0.33 9.84
C LEU A 75 13.83 -1.66 9.34
N GLU A 76 14.33 -2.48 10.26
CA GLU A 76 14.91 -3.78 9.93
C GLU A 76 14.04 -4.93 10.43
N ASN A 77 13.91 -5.97 9.58
CA ASN A 77 13.17 -7.20 9.89
C ASN A 77 11.74 -6.94 10.40
N VAL A 78 11.07 -5.98 9.76
CA VAL A 78 9.73 -5.52 10.12
C VAL A 78 8.68 -5.89 9.09
N ASP A 79 7.46 -6.15 9.53
CA ASP A 79 6.25 -6.10 8.72
C ASP A 79 5.49 -4.82 9.08
N TYR A 80 5.40 -3.91 8.12
CA TYR A 80 4.77 -2.59 8.27
C TYR A 80 3.47 -2.62 7.47
N SER A 81 2.33 -2.41 8.13
CA SER A 81 1.04 -2.78 7.58
C SER A 81 0.01 -1.66 7.75
N LEU A 82 -0.85 -1.48 6.75
CA LEU A 82 -1.97 -0.55 6.79
C LEU A 82 -3.24 -1.32 6.44
N PHE A 83 -4.18 -1.41 7.40
CA PHE A 83 -5.40 -2.21 7.27
C PHE A 83 -6.63 -1.41 7.65
N LYS A 84 -7.78 -1.73 7.06
CA LYS A 84 -9.07 -1.19 7.47
C LYS A 84 -9.31 -1.48 8.95
N HIS A 85 -10.03 -0.59 9.63
CA HIS A 85 -10.41 -0.77 11.03
C HIS A 85 -11.13 -2.11 11.22
N GLY A 86 -10.80 -2.81 12.32
CA GLY A 86 -11.34 -4.13 12.62
C GLY A 86 -10.65 -5.30 11.89
N CYS A 87 -9.69 -5.02 11.01
CA CYS A 87 -8.89 -6.05 10.35
C CYS A 87 -7.50 -6.13 11.00
N SER A 88 -7.17 -7.27 11.61
CA SER A 88 -5.82 -7.52 12.10
C SER A 88 -4.95 -8.10 10.96
N PRO A 89 -3.68 -7.70 10.77
CA PRO A 89 -2.81 -8.26 9.73
C PRO A 89 -2.30 -9.68 10.05
N ALA A 90 -3.22 -10.56 10.48
CA ALA A 90 -2.98 -11.94 10.82
C ALA A 90 -3.76 -12.84 9.86
N TRP A 91 -3.06 -13.76 9.18
CA TRP A 91 -3.69 -14.70 8.25
C TRP A 91 -4.64 -15.70 8.97
N GLU A 92 -4.48 -15.84 10.28
CA GLU A 92 -5.31 -16.66 11.17
C GLU A 92 -6.65 -15.97 11.50
N ASP A 93 -6.77 -14.68 11.23
CA ASP A 93 -8.02 -13.94 11.42
C ASP A 93 -9.11 -14.60 10.56
N PRO A 94 -10.27 -14.97 11.15
CA PRO A 94 -11.38 -15.58 10.42
C PRO A 94 -11.82 -14.78 9.19
N MET A 95 -11.60 -13.45 9.17
CA MET A 95 -11.90 -12.58 8.05
C MET A 95 -11.13 -12.97 6.77
N PHE A 96 -9.89 -13.45 6.89
CA PHE A 96 -9.04 -13.78 5.75
C PHE A 96 -9.11 -15.26 5.35
N LYS A 97 -9.84 -16.09 6.09
CA LYS A 97 -9.91 -17.54 5.86
C LYS A 97 -10.26 -17.93 4.42
N ASN A 98 -11.11 -17.16 3.74
CA ASN A 98 -11.53 -17.42 2.36
C ASN A 98 -10.89 -16.46 1.34
N GLY A 99 -9.94 -15.67 1.79
CA GLY A 99 -9.25 -14.66 1.02
C GLY A 99 -7.84 -15.08 0.62
N GLY A 100 -6.98 -14.09 0.46
CA GLY A 100 -5.60 -14.30 0.06
C GLY A 100 -4.89 -12.97 -0.09
N ARG A 101 -3.70 -13.01 -0.68
CA ARG A 101 -2.92 -11.80 -0.94
C ARG A 101 -2.20 -11.84 -2.27
N TRP A 102 -2.21 -10.72 -2.96
CA TRP A 102 -1.29 -10.46 -4.07
C TRP A 102 0.07 -10.12 -3.50
N VAL A 103 1.15 -10.74 -3.99
CA VAL A 103 2.51 -10.57 -3.48
C VAL A 103 3.48 -10.35 -4.63
N ILE A 104 4.34 -9.34 -4.46
CA ILE A 104 5.48 -9.09 -5.35
C ILE A 104 6.77 -9.01 -4.54
N LYS A 105 7.82 -9.64 -5.07
CA LYS A 105 9.14 -9.63 -4.47
C LYS A 105 9.95 -8.43 -4.98
N LEU A 106 10.46 -7.66 -4.03
CA LEU A 106 11.27 -6.47 -4.25
C LEU A 106 12.73 -6.83 -4.01
N GLU A 107 13.46 -7.03 -5.11
CA GLU A 107 14.90 -7.31 -5.09
C GLU A 107 15.64 -6.06 -5.55
N LYS A 108 16.70 -5.67 -4.83
CA LYS A 108 17.57 -4.53 -5.18
C LYS A 108 16.86 -3.17 -5.31
N VAL A 109 15.73 -2.99 -4.62
CA VAL A 109 15.02 -1.71 -4.55
C VAL A 109 15.77 -0.75 -3.62
N LYS A 110 15.99 0.48 -4.07
CA LYS A 110 16.61 1.53 -3.25
C LYS A 110 15.69 1.90 -2.08
N ALA A 111 16.27 2.35 -0.96
CA ALA A 111 15.52 2.77 0.22
C ALA A 111 14.40 3.77 -0.10
N GLN A 112 14.73 4.87 -0.81
CA GLN A 112 13.74 5.89 -1.19
C GLN A 112 12.61 5.32 -2.05
N SER A 113 12.93 4.49 -3.05
CA SER A 113 11.91 3.88 -3.91
C SER A 113 10.98 2.94 -3.14
N LEU A 114 11.47 2.27 -2.07
CA LEU A 114 10.61 1.46 -1.19
C LEU A 114 9.62 2.33 -0.41
N ASP A 115 10.07 3.50 0.07
CA ASP A 115 9.24 4.43 0.82
C ASP A 115 8.19 5.10 -0.09
N ASP A 116 8.57 5.48 -1.31
CA ASP A 116 7.68 6.04 -2.32
C ASP A 116 6.63 5.01 -2.77
N LEU A 117 7.03 3.74 -2.89
CA LEU A 117 6.13 2.63 -3.22
C LEU A 117 5.11 2.42 -2.09
N TRP A 118 5.57 2.45 -0.85
CA TRP A 118 4.70 2.33 0.32
C TRP A 118 3.71 3.50 0.42
N LEU A 119 4.16 4.73 0.17
CA LEU A 119 3.29 5.90 0.11
C LEU A 119 2.24 5.76 -1.00
N SER A 120 2.68 5.42 -2.21
CA SER A 120 1.79 5.27 -3.38
C SER A 120 0.69 4.24 -3.12
N LEU A 121 1.04 3.09 -2.56
CA LEU A 121 0.06 2.07 -2.20
C LEU A 121 -0.85 2.52 -1.04
N SER A 122 -0.31 3.20 -0.03
CA SER A 122 -1.11 3.71 1.09
C SER A 122 -2.14 4.74 0.64
N LEU A 123 -1.75 5.65 -0.27
CA LEU A 123 -2.65 6.62 -0.89
C LEU A 123 -3.72 5.93 -1.75
N ALA A 124 -3.35 4.91 -2.53
CA ALA A 124 -4.30 4.14 -3.32
C ALA A 124 -5.34 3.39 -2.44
N LEU A 125 -4.93 2.93 -1.26
CA LEU A 125 -5.83 2.32 -0.28
C LEU A 125 -6.83 3.32 0.28
N ILE A 126 -6.34 4.41 0.90
CA ILE A 126 -7.23 5.38 1.57
C ILE A 126 -8.06 6.21 0.57
N GLY A 127 -7.58 6.32 -0.67
CA GLY A 127 -8.26 6.99 -1.78
C GLY A 127 -9.18 6.08 -2.60
N GLU A 128 -9.40 4.83 -2.15
CA GLU A 128 -10.31 3.87 -2.79
C GLU A 128 -10.03 3.59 -4.28
N ALA A 129 -8.75 3.57 -4.69
CA ALA A 129 -8.34 3.37 -6.09
C ALA A 129 -8.83 2.03 -6.69
N PHE A 130 -9.21 1.07 -5.86
CA PHE A 130 -9.68 -0.26 -6.29
C PHE A 130 -11.20 -0.34 -6.46
N ILE A 131 -11.96 0.74 -6.22
CA ILE A 131 -13.44 0.71 -6.15
C ILE A 131 -14.08 0.08 -7.39
N ASP A 132 -13.56 0.36 -8.58
CA ASP A 132 -14.14 -0.10 -9.86
C ASP A 132 -13.80 -1.57 -10.21
N CYS A 133 -12.84 -2.19 -9.52
CA CYS A 133 -12.37 -3.55 -9.84
C CYS A 133 -12.69 -4.61 -8.78
N GLY A 134 -13.43 -4.23 -7.72
CA GLY A 134 -13.74 -5.10 -6.59
C GLY A 134 -13.13 -4.64 -5.26
N GLY A 135 -12.96 -3.33 -5.08
CA GLY A 135 -12.32 -2.72 -3.92
C GLY A 135 -12.95 -3.07 -2.57
N GLU A 136 -14.19 -3.54 -2.54
CA GLU A 136 -14.84 -4.06 -1.33
C GLU A 136 -14.11 -5.29 -0.75
N LEU A 137 -13.36 -6.03 -1.59
CA LEU A 137 -12.56 -7.16 -1.15
C LEU A 137 -11.24 -6.73 -0.53
N VAL A 138 -10.75 -5.52 -0.82
CA VAL A 138 -9.44 -5.02 -0.35
C VAL A 138 -9.52 -4.63 1.12
N CYS A 139 -8.65 -5.23 1.94
CA CYS A 139 -8.62 -5.02 3.38
C CYS A 139 -7.39 -4.24 3.87
N GLY A 140 -6.28 -4.29 3.13
CA GLY A 140 -5.05 -3.65 3.55
C GLY A 140 -3.83 -4.12 2.78
N ALA A 141 -2.68 -3.55 3.11
CA ALA A 141 -1.41 -3.92 2.53
C ALA A 141 -0.32 -4.07 3.60
N ILE A 142 0.71 -4.83 3.25
CA ILE A 142 1.90 -5.06 4.08
C ILE A 142 3.14 -4.83 3.23
N VAL A 143 4.11 -4.09 3.75
CA VAL A 143 5.49 -4.12 3.29
C VAL A 143 6.35 -4.87 4.31
N SER A 144 6.97 -5.95 3.85
CA SER A 144 7.86 -6.81 4.62
C SER A 144 9.30 -6.46 4.28
N VAL A 145 10.02 -5.83 5.21
CA VAL A 145 11.42 -5.44 5.03
C VAL A 145 12.34 -6.49 5.63
N ARG A 146 13.23 -7.08 4.82
CA ARG A 146 14.23 -8.07 5.26
C ARG A 146 15.58 -7.74 4.66
N SER A 147 16.65 -8.25 5.27
CA SER A 147 18.04 -8.00 4.84
C SER A 147 18.36 -8.41 3.40
N ARG A 148 17.73 -9.47 2.88
CA ARG A 148 17.99 -9.97 1.51
C ARG A 148 17.05 -9.43 0.45
N ALA A 149 15.77 -9.31 0.77
CA ALA A 149 14.75 -8.88 -0.17
C ALA A 149 13.51 -8.43 0.59
N SER A 150 12.90 -7.35 0.12
CA SER A 150 11.60 -6.91 0.63
C SER A 150 10.47 -7.57 -0.14
N LYS A 151 9.28 -7.59 0.43
CA LYS A 151 8.04 -7.96 -0.26
C LYS A 151 7.00 -6.90 0.00
N ILE A 152 6.11 -6.68 -0.95
CA ILE A 152 4.90 -5.89 -0.72
C ILE A 152 3.70 -6.75 -1.13
N ALA A 153 2.62 -6.65 -0.35
CA ALA A 153 1.45 -7.47 -0.54
C ALA A 153 0.16 -6.70 -0.30
N LEU A 154 -0.88 -7.02 -1.07
CA LEU A 154 -2.24 -6.50 -0.94
C LEU A 154 -3.17 -7.64 -0.53
N TRP A 155 -3.92 -7.46 0.56
CA TRP A 155 -4.74 -8.49 1.19
C TRP A 155 -6.22 -8.34 0.81
N LEU A 156 -6.83 -9.47 0.46
CA LEU A 156 -8.24 -9.59 0.11
C LEU A 156 -8.97 -10.47 1.13
N SER A 157 -10.20 -10.10 1.50
CA SER A 157 -11.07 -10.90 2.39
C SER A 157 -11.66 -12.13 1.71
N ALA A 158 -11.82 -12.12 0.39
CA ALA A 158 -12.36 -13.25 -0.36
C ALA A 158 -11.65 -13.44 -1.70
N ALA A 159 -11.55 -14.71 -2.12
CA ALA A 159 -10.93 -15.11 -3.38
C ALA A 159 -11.85 -15.95 -4.30
N LYS A 160 -13.17 -15.99 -4.00
CA LYS A 160 -14.13 -16.81 -4.76
C LYS A 160 -14.42 -16.25 -6.16
N ASP A 161 -14.47 -14.93 -6.29
CA ASP A 161 -14.71 -14.26 -7.57
C ASP A 161 -13.37 -13.99 -8.27
N GLU A 162 -12.94 -14.94 -9.09
CA GLU A 162 -11.67 -14.86 -9.83
C GLU A 162 -11.59 -13.60 -10.71
N LYS A 163 -12.70 -13.15 -11.30
CA LYS A 163 -12.69 -11.96 -12.16
C LYS A 163 -12.31 -10.72 -11.36
N LYS A 164 -12.90 -10.54 -10.18
CA LYS A 164 -12.54 -9.44 -9.25
C LYS A 164 -11.13 -9.58 -8.73
N VAL A 165 -10.73 -10.76 -8.26
CA VAL A 165 -9.37 -11.01 -7.75
C VAL A 165 -8.31 -10.65 -8.79
N MET A 166 -8.50 -11.07 -10.05
CA MET A 166 -7.60 -10.74 -11.16
C MET A 166 -7.65 -9.27 -11.57
N ALA A 167 -8.82 -8.63 -11.53
CA ALA A 167 -8.95 -7.21 -11.81
C ALA A 167 -8.22 -6.35 -10.77
N ILE A 168 -8.41 -6.66 -9.48
CA ILE A 168 -7.66 -6.05 -8.37
C ILE A 168 -6.15 -6.28 -8.54
N GLY A 169 -5.73 -7.50 -8.94
CA GLY A 169 -4.32 -7.78 -9.18
C GLY A 169 -3.69 -6.93 -10.28
N ARG A 170 -4.44 -6.66 -11.36
CA ARG A 170 -4.00 -5.76 -12.44
C ARG A 170 -3.91 -4.32 -11.96
N GLU A 171 -4.92 -3.84 -11.24
CA GLU A 171 -4.89 -2.47 -10.70
C GLU A 171 -3.79 -2.29 -9.66
N TYR A 172 -3.56 -3.30 -8.83
CA TYR A 172 -2.46 -3.30 -7.88
C TYR A 172 -1.11 -3.18 -8.58
N ARG A 173 -0.89 -3.94 -9.65
CA ARG A 173 0.30 -3.80 -10.50
C ARG A 173 0.43 -2.38 -11.08
N ASN A 174 -0.66 -1.77 -11.54
CA ASN A 174 -0.65 -0.42 -12.09
C ASN A 174 -0.20 0.60 -11.03
N VAL A 175 -0.77 0.54 -9.83
CA VAL A 175 -0.40 1.40 -8.68
C VAL A 175 1.08 1.24 -8.32
N LEU A 176 1.60 0.01 -8.31
CA LEU A 176 3.02 -0.20 -8.04
C LEU A 176 3.91 0.36 -9.16
N ALA A 177 3.52 0.19 -10.42
CA ALA A 177 4.28 0.65 -11.58
C ALA A 177 4.21 2.17 -11.82
N SER A 178 3.19 2.85 -11.30
CA SER A 178 3.11 4.31 -11.33
C SER A 178 4.08 4.98 -10.35
N THR A 179 4.67 4.20 -9.42
CA THR A 179 5.68 4.73 -8.51
C THR A 179 6.93 5.12 -9.30
N PRO A 180 7.47 6.34 -9.11
CA PRO A 180 8.71 6.76 -9.75
C PRO A 180 9.85 5.74 -9.56
N GLN A 181 10.64 5.55 -10.63
CA GLN A 181 11.78 4.62 -10.66
C GLN A 181 11.44 3.13 -10.42
N LEU A 182 10.16 2.74 -10.47
CA LEU A 182 9.70 1.37 -10.29
C LEU A 182 8.78 0.89 -11.44
N GLN A 183 8.89 1.51 -12.61
CA GLN A 183 8.11 1.12 -13.79
C GLN A 183 8.36 -0.34 -14.21
N GLU A 184 9.52 -0.92 -13.89
CA GLU A 184 9.78 -2.33 -14.17
C GLU A 184 8.81 -3.30 -13.46
N LEU A 185 8.18 -2.86 -12.35
CA LEU A 185 7.18 -3.65 -11.65
C LEU A 185 5.95 -3.97 -12.50
N ALA A 186 5.67 -3.18 -13.56
CA ALA A 186 4.61 -3.44 -14.53
C ALA A 186 4.74 -4.81 -15.22
N THR A 187 5.97 -5.30 -15.33
CA THR A 187 6.26 -6.58 -15.98
C THR A 187 6.62 -7.67 -14.99
N LYS A 188 6.87 -7.37 -13.72
CA LYS A 188 7.24 -8.40 -12.74
C LYS A 188 6.08 -9.38 -12.51
N GLU A 189 6.47 -10.62 -12.25
CA GLU A 189 5.53 -11.64 -11.81
C GLU A 189 4.91 -11.21 -10.48
N LEU A 190 3.58 -11.25 -10.46
CA LEU A 190 2.76 -10.93 -9.31
C LEU A 190 1.91 -12.17 -9.03
N THR A 191 2.01 -12.73 -7.83
CA THR A 191 1.36 -14.00 -7.47
C THR A 191 0.29 -13.78 -6.41
N PHE A 192 -0.80 -14.54 -6.49
CA PHE A 192 -1.85 -14.54 -5.48
C PHE A 192 -1.73 -15.81 -4.62
N GLU A 193 -1.42 -15.60 -3.35
CA GLU A 193 -1.37 -16.65 -2.32
C GLU A 193 -2.75 -16.79 -1.67
N ASP A 194 -3.43 -17.92 -1.87
CA ASP A 194 -4.71 -18.26 -1.25
C ASP A 194 -4.47 -18.79 0.17
N PHE A 195 -5.05 -18.13 1.18
CA PHE A 195 -4.81 -18.48 2.58
C PHE A 195 -5.45 -19.81 2.98
N ARG A 196 -6.57 -20.19 2.36
CA ARG A 196 -7.25 -21.46 2.63
C ARG A 196 -6.47 -22.64 2.08
N LYS A 197 -5.97 -22.49 0.86
CA LYS A 197 -5.21 -23.55 0.15
C LYS A 197 -3.74 -23.56 0.52
N GLN A 198 -3.24 -22.49 1.14
CA GLN A 198 -1.83 -22.26 1.45
C GLN A 198 -0.93 -22.43 0.21
N ALA A 199 -1.42 -21.96 -0.94
CA ALA A 199 -0.78 -22.14 -2.24
C ALA A 199 -1.01 -20.94 -3.15
N VAL A 200 -0.12 -20.75 -4.12
CA VAL A 200 -0.34 -19.80 -5.21
C VAL A 200 -1.45 -20.34 -6.11
N THR A 201 -2.49 -19.54 -6.34
CA THR A 201 -3.65 -19.94 -7.16
C THR A 201 -3.83 -19.09 -8.42
N PHE A 202 -3.38 -17.84 -8.38
CA PHE A 202 -3.35 -16.96 -9.55
C PHE A 202 -1.96 -16.37 -9.72
N SER A 203 -1.59 -16.08 -10.96
CA SER A 203 -0.41 -15.31 -11.26
C SER A 203 -0.70 -14.37 -12.43
N LEU A 204 -0.15 -13.17 -12.34
CA LEU A 204 -0.03 -12.27 -13.47
C LEU A 204 1.40 -12.39 -13.96
N SER A 205 1.56 -13.10 -15.07
CA SER A 205 2.86 -13.33 -15.71
C SER A 205 3.39 -12.05 -16.37
N ARG A 206 4.67 -12.10 -16.77
CA ARG A 206 5.28 -11.11 -17.67
C ARG A 206 4.47 -11.06 -18.96
N PRO A 207 4.09 -9.87 -19.46
CA PRO A 207 3.53 -9.77 -20.81
C PRO A 207 4.52 -10.43 -21.77
N HIS A 208 4.08 -11.46 -22.49
CA HIS A 208 4.90 -12.06 -23.53
C HIS A 208 5.09 -10.97 -24.59
N GLY A 209 6.34 -10.60 -24.85
CA GLY A 209 6.65 -9.72 -25.97
C GLY A 209 6.07 -10.36 -27.21
N THR A 210 5.28 -9.61 -27.96
CA THR A 210 4.90 -9.95 -29.33
C THR A 210 6.15 -10.42 -30.05
N GLU A 211 6.22 -11.72 -30.39
CA GLU A 211 7.20 -12.23 -31.32
C GLU A 211 7.11 -11.36 -32.57
N SER A 212 8.17 -10.62 -32.85
CA SER A 212 8.37 -10.07 -34.18
C SER A 212 8.38 -11.28 -35.11
N SER A 213 7.30 -11.48 -35.85
CA SER A 213 7.29 -12.25 -37.07
C SER A 213 8.40 -11.69 -37.95
N GLY A 214 9.60 -12.26 -37.83
CA GLY A 214 10.71 -12.02 -38.72
C GLY A 214 10.22 -12.38 -40.11
N GLY A 215 9.93 -11.36 -40.90
CA GLY A 215 9.56 -11.51 -42.30
C GLY A 215 10.64 -12.33 -42.99
N VAL A 216 10.25 -13.51 -43.46
CA VAL A 216 10.97 -14.25 -44.48
C VAL A 216 10.89 -13.39 -45.75
N PHE A 217 11.94 -12.63 -46.04
CA PHE A 217 12.21 -12.19 -47.40
C PHE A 217 13.09 -13.25 -48.05
N GLN A 218 12.50 -13.96 -49.02
CA GLN A 218 13.21 -14.68 -50.08
C GLN A 218 13.75 -13.68 -51.10
#